data_AF-A0A388NSW8-F1
#
_entry.id   AF-A0A388NSW8-F1
#
_cell.length_a   1.000
_cell.length_b   1.000
_cell.length_c   1.000
_cell.angle_alpha   90.00
_cell.angle_beta   90.00
_cell.angle_gamma   90.00
#
_symmetry.space_group_name_H-M   'P 1'
#
loop_
_entity.id
_entity.type
_entity.pdbx_description
1 polymer ?
#
loop_
_entity_poly.entity_id
_entity_poly.type
_entity_poly.pdbx_seq_one_letter_code
_entity_poly.pdbx_strand_id
1 'polypeptide(L)'
;MLLAMAQADRAREQVLRTALRLDESVQVRSGTEAWGDLRSYRAVVLDGAQPILKSAVAQLHAFVENGGALLAIGAAPAAAADPLAALLGVVAEPARPQCELFAKCSRETNELLQRIEAEFAVVEGLAALQLLHADLRVLLRVNWALKDEPAAVERRIGVGRIVTSSLGSTSQALLAPALGAILRRALRPPLADAAARRTITTAIVGYGPAGGMGFVHGSGIARTAGLQLAAVCDLSDSRRAAASADFPGIAGHINAEDLARDPAIQLVLIATPPVSHAGLALQMLEAGKHVACEKPLCLTTAEADRLIAAARANGLMLTINQNRRWDPDYLAVQRAVHTGLLGDIFNVETFVGSFEHPCRYWHSDAQVSGGAAFDWGSHYIDWTLQLLPGLPQAVSALAHKRVWRDVTNADQIRVRMLWSDGREAEFIASDVAAVPKPKFYIQGTGGTLAGHYRPLLFERLDAATGYEAKQPHFAEAPATLLLARYESGYGITETQLPPQPQQPFGFHRNIADHLLLGDELAVTPESVRSVIRVLEAAEESAKAGGQLISLEK
;
A
#
# COMPACT_ATOMS: atom_id res chain seq x y z
N MET A 1 -11.69 37.75 -8.09
CA MET A 1 -11.80 36.70 -9.13
C MET A 1 -10.45 36.04 -9.40
N LEU A 2 -9.43 36.76 -9.90
CA LEU A 2 -8.08 36.22 -10.15
C LEU A 2 -7.41 35.58 -8.91
N LEU A 3 -7.52 36.21 -7.73
CA LEU A 3 -6.97 35.65 -6.48
C LEU A 3 -7.63 34.33 -6.07
N ALA A 4 -8.96 34.22 -6.26
CA ALA A 4 -9.73 33.02 -5.92
C ALA A 4 -9.46 31.87 -6.90
N MET A 5 -9.27 32.19 -8.18
CA MET A 5 -8.85 31.22 -9.19
C MET A 5 -7.43 30.69 -8.89
N ALA A 6 -6.48 31.58 -8.57
CA ALA A 6 -5.13 31.17 -8.20
C ALA A 6 -5.09 30.32 -6.92
N GLN A 7 -5.98 30.58 -5.95
CA GLN A 7 -6.14 29.75 -4.76
C GLN A 7 -6.74 28.36 -5.08
N ALA A 8 -7.74 28.30 -5.97
CA ALA A 8 -8.33 27.04 -6.42
C ALA A 8 -7.33 26.19 -7.21
N ASP A 9 -6.52 26.80 -8.09
CA ASP A 9 -5.48 26.12 -8.86
C ASP A 9 -4.40 25.53 -7.94
N ARG A 10 -3.95 26.29 -6.92
CA ARG A 10 -3.00 25.78 -5.91
C ARG A 10 -3.58 24.63 -5.09
N ALA A 11 -4.84 24.73 -4.69
CA ALA A 11 -5.52 23.66 -3.96
C ALA A 11 -5.61 22.39 -4.83
N ARG A 12 -5.92 22.54 -6.11
CA ARG A 12 -6.00 21.43 -7.06
C ARG A 12 -4.62 20.81 -7.34
N GLU A 13 -3.58 21.63 -7.50
CA GLU A 13 -2.21 21.13 -7.62
C GLU A 13 -1.82 20.31 -6.39
N GLN A 14 -2.12 20.78 -5.18
CA GLN A 14 -1.82 20.05 -3.95
C GLN A 14 -2.54 18.69 -3.90
N VAL A 15 -3.79 18.63 -4.37
CA VAL A 15 -4.54 17.36 -4.49
C VAL A 15 -3.84 16.41 -5.46
N LEU A 16 -3.44 16.89 -6.64
CA LEU A 16 -2.71 16.07 -7.63
C LEU A 16 -1.38 15.58 -7.08
N ARG A 17 -0.60 16.48 -6.46
CA ARG A 17 0.69 16.13 -5.84
C ARG A 17 0.52 15.04 -4.80
N THR A 18 -0.54 15.11 -4.00
CA THR A 18 -0.84 14.11 -2.96
C THR A 18 -1.34 12.79 -3.56
N ALA A 19 -2.37 12.83 -4.42
CA ALA A 19 -3.03 11.63 -4.94
C ALA A 19 -2.15 10.85 -5.93
N LEU A 20 -1.36 11.56 -6.73
CA LEU A 20 -0.44 10.98 -7.71
C LEU A 20 1.01 10.89 -7.20
N ARG A 21 1.27 11.30 -5.95
CA ARG A 21 2.60 11.24 -5.32
C ARG A 21 3.69 11.92 -6.17
N LEU A 22 3.41 13.15 -6.56
CA LEU A 22 4.30 13.92 -7.44
C LEU A 22 5.47 14.51 -6.64
N ASP A 23 6.68 14.14 -7.04
CA ASP A 23 7.92 14.77 -6.55
C ASP A 23 8.31 16.01 -7.37
N GLU A 24 9.45 16.62 -7.06
CA GLU A 24 9.95 17.83 -7.73
C GLU A 24 10.34 17.59 -9.20
N SER A 25 10.55 16.33 -9.61
CA SER A 25 10.83 15.99 -11.01
C SER A 25 9.58 16.00 -11.88
N VAL A 26 8.39 16.20 -11.30
CA VAL A 26 7.12 16.33 -12.03
C VAL A 26 6.58 17.75 -11.93
N GLN A 27 6.37 18.36 -13.09
CA GLN A 27 5.80 19.70 -13.18
C GLN A 27 4.29 19.62 -13.41
N VAL A 28 3.49 20.24 -12.53
CA VAL A 28 2.07 20.48 -12.77
C VAL A 28 1.90 21.85 -13.43
N ARG A 29 1.09 21.93 -14.49
CA ARG A 29 0.81 23.18 -15.20
C ARG A 29 -0.68 23.35 -15.43
N SER A 30 -1.14 24.58 -15.22
CA SER A 30 -2.41 25.11 -15.70
C SER A 30 -2.14 26.50 -16.32
N GLY A 31 -2.98 26.91 -17.28
CA GLY A 31 -3.01 28.31 -17.75
C GLY A 31 -2.09 28.69 -18.93
N THR A 32 -2.05 30.00 -19.16
CA THR A 32 -1.53 30.68 -20.37
C THR A 32 -0.14 31.29 -20.21
N GLU A 33 0.60 30.95 -19.14
CA GLU A 33 1.91 31.53 -18.86
C GLU A 33 3.01 30.98 -19.79
N ALA A 34 4.12 31.70 -19.91
CA ALA A 34 5.30 31.22 -20.63
C ALA A 34 6.01 30.15 -19.79
N TRP A 35 6.36 29.02 -20.39
CA TRP A 35 6.96 27.91 -19.66
C TRP A 35 8.48 28.00 -19.72
N GLY A 36 9.11 27.72 -18.57
CA GLY A 36 10.56 27.53 -18.48
C GLY A 36 11.02 26.25 -19.20
N ASP A 37 12.31 25.94 -19.04
CA ASP A 37 12.88 24.73 -19.62
C ASP A 37 12.25 23.46 -19.03
N LEU A 38 11.69 22.60 -19.90
CA LEU A 38 11.07 21.35 -19.48
C LEU A 38 12.09 20.20 -19.30
N ARG A 39 13.35 20.38 -19.76
CA ARG A 39 14.37 19.32 -19.76
C ARG A 39 14.79 18.85 -18.37
N SER A 40 14.54 19.64 -17.33
CA SER A 40 14.82 19.27 -15.94
C SER A 40 13.77 18.35 -15.32
N TYR A 41 12.64 18.12 -15.98
CA TYR A 41 11.54 17.33 -15.45
C TYR A 41 11.48 15.96 -16.14
N ARG A 42 11.04 14.94 -15.41
CA ARG A 42 10.74 13.62 -16.00
C ARG A 42 9.34 13.59 -16.63
N ALA A 43 8.42 14.37 -16.07
CA ALA A 43 7.02 14.38 -16.49
C ALA A 43 6.37 15.75 -16.31
N VAL A 44 5.33 15.99 -17.12
CA VAL A 44 4.47 17.16 -17.03
C VAL A 44 3.02 16.72 -16.90
N VAL A 45 2.28 17.33 -15.97
CA VAL A 45 0.84 17.15 -15.79
C VAL A 45 0.13 18.40 -16.28
N LEU A 46 -0.81 18.24 -17.22
CA LEU A 46 -1.78 19.26 -17.61
C LEU A 46 -3.11 18.91 -16.95
N ASP A 47 -3.64 19.82 -16.13
CA ASP A 47 -4.90 19.61 -15.44
C ASP A 47 -5.94 20.65 -15.86
N GLY A 48 -7.08 20.15 -16.37
CA GLY A 48 -8.20 20.94 -16.83
C GLY A 48 -8.05 21.51 -18.24
N ALA A 49 -9.19 21.82 -18.86
CA ALA A 49 -9.27 22.41 -20.19
C ALA A 49 -8.99 23.92 -20.10
N GLN A 50 -7.72 24.30 -20.20
CA GLN A 50 -7.31 25.70 -20.29
C GLN A 50 -6.59 25.99 -21.62
N PRO A 51 -6.72 27.21 -22.18
CA PRO A 51 -5.99 27.58 -23.38
C PRO A 51 -4.47 27.50 -23.14
N ILE A 52 -3.76 26.80 -24.03
CA ILE A 52 -2.29 26.70 -23.98
C ILE A 52 -1.70 27.48 -25.17
N LEU A 53 -0.62 28.23 -24.94
CA LEU A 53 0.09 28.96 -25.99
C LEU A 53 0.66 27.99 -27.03
N LYS A 54 0.62 28.36 -28.32
CA LYS A 54 1.22 27.57 -29.41
C LYS A 54 2.69 27.22 -29.16
N SER A 55 3.45 28.15 -28.59
CA SER A 55 4.85 27.94 -28.20
C SER A 55 5.01 26.87 -27.12
N ALA A 56 4.12 26.83 -26.13
CA ALA A 56 4.13 25.82 -25.07
C ALA A 56 3.76 24.43 -25.62
N VAL A 57 2.83 24.34 -26.58
CA VAL A 57 2.54 23.06 -27.27
C VAL A 57 3.76 22.54 -28.03
N ALA A 58 4.52 23.42 -28.71
CA ALA A 58 5.76 23.03 -29.37
C ALA A 58 6.84 22.55 -28.38
N GLN A 59 6.95 23.20 -27.22
CA GLN A 59 7.85 22.77 -26.14
C GLN A 59 7.46 21.40 -25.59
N LEU A 60 6.16 21.15 -25.36
CA LEU A 60 5.64 19.86 -24.94
C LEU A 60 5.93 18.75 -25.96
N HIS A 61 5.74 19.04 -27.25
CA HIS A 61 6.05 18.07 -28.31
C HIS A 61 7.52 17.67 -28.23
N ALA A 62 8.43 18.66 -28.20
CA ALA A 62 9.87 18.39 -28.09
C ALA A 62 10.23 17.66 -26.79
N PHE A 63 9.59 18.00 -25.67
CA PHE A 63 9.78 17.34 -24.39
C PHE A 63 9.44 15.84 -24.46
N VAL A 64 8.26 15.51 -25.00
CA VAL A 64 7.80 14.12 -25.13
C VAL A 64 8.67 13.36 -26.13
N GLU A 65 8.98 13.95 -27.28
CA GLU A 65 9.82 13.33 -28.30
C GLU A 65 11.19 12.90 -27.75
N ASN A 66 11.74 13.68 -26.81
CA ASN A 66 12.99 13.42 -26.10
C ASN A 66 12.85 12.52 -24.86
N GLY A 67 11.71 11.85 -24.65
CA GLY A 67 11.52 10.85 -23.58
C GLY A 67 10.70 11.31 -22.39
N GLY A 68 10.22 12.55 -22.40
CA GLY A 68 9.33 13.06 -21.37
C GLY A 68 7.97 12.34 -21.34
N ALA A 69 7.37 12.24 -20.15
CA ALA A 69 6.01 11.75 -19.97
C ALA A 69 5.03 12.92 -19.81
N LEU A 70 4.01 12.99 -20.66
CA LEU A 70 2.94 13.99 -20.57
C LEU A 70 1.65 13.32 -20.11
N LEU A 71 1.08 13.78 -18.98
CA LEU A 71 -0.23 13.36 -18.50
C LEU A 71 -1.23 14.52 -18.60
N ALA A 72 -2.25 14.38 -19.42
CA ALA A 72 -3.32 15.36 -19.60
C ALA A 72 -4.61 14.87 -18.94
N ILE A 73 -5.02 15.48 -17.83
CA ILE A 73 -6.23 15.14 -17.06
C ILE A 73 -7.29 16.22 -17.33
N GLY A 74 -8.38 15.85 -17.98
CA GLY A 74 -9.45 16.79 -18.35
C GLY A 74 -8.99 17.94 -19.25
N ALA A 75 -7.81 17.83 -19.88
CA ALA A 75 -7.17 18.90 -20.64
C ALA A 75 -7.34 18.79 -22.17
N ALA A 76 -8.11 17.80 -22.63
CA ALA A 76 -8.41 17.65 -24.05
C ALA A 76 -9.28 18.82 -24.56
N PRO A 77 -8.89 19.52 -25.65
CA PRO A 77 -9.68 20.62 -26.20
C PRO A 77 -11.00 20.16 -26.82
N ALA A 78 -11.97 21.08 -26.95
CA ALA A 78 -13.24 20.80 -27.62
C ALA A 78 -13.17 20.88 -29.17
N ALA A 79 -12.13 21.50 -29.73
CA ALA A 79 -12.02 21.76 -31.16
C ALA A 79 -10.72 21.18 -31.75
N ALA A 80 -10.82 20.48 -32.88
CA ALA A 80 -9.67 19.86 -33.55
C ALA A 80 -8.67 20.89 -34.12
N ALA A 81 -9.09 22.14 -34.28
CA ALA A 81 -8.21 23.24 -34.70
C ALA A 81 -7.29 23.75 -33.56
N ASP A 82 -7.53 23.32 -32.31
CA ASP A 82 -6.67 23.65 -31.18
C ASP A 82 -5.30 22.96 -31.35
N PRO A 83 -4.17 23.69 -31.25
CA PRO A 83 -2.84 23.10 -31.34
C PRO A 83 -2.61 21.93 -30.36
N LEU A 84 -3.21 21.99 -29.16
CA LEU A 84 -3.10 20.92 -28.18
C LEU A 84 -3.84 19.66 -28.64
N ALA A 85 -4.95 19.78 -29.38
CA ALA A 85 -5.67 18.62 -29.92
C ALA A 85 -4.79 17.83 -30.90
N ALA A 86 -3.99 18.52 -31.71
CA ALA A 86 -3.03 17.88 -32.61
C ALA A 86 -1.90 17.14 -31.86
N LEU A 87 -1.44 17.67 -30.72
CA LEU A 87 -0.43 17.02 -29.88
C LEU A 87 -1.00 15.80 -29.13
N LEU A 88 -2.14 15.97 -28.46
CA LEU A 88 -2.79 14.89 -27.70
C LEU A 88 -3.40 13.81 -28.61
N GLY A 89 -3.76 14.18 -29.84
CA GLY A 89 -4.43 13.32 -30.81
C GLY A 89 -5.94 13.14 -30.55
N VAL A 90 -6.52 13.91 -29.63
CA VAL A 90 -7.92 13.79 -29.24
C VAL A 90 -8.58 15.15 -29.07
N VAL A 91 -9.90 15.16 -29.20
CA VAL A 91 -10.78 16.23 -28.68
C VAL A 91 -11.76 15.64 -27.67
N ALA A 92 -12.25 16.49 -26.76
CA ALA A 92 -13.27 16.13 -25.80
C ALA A 92 -14.66 16.57 -26.25
N GLU A 93 -15.63 15.68 -26.14
CA GLU A 93 -17.05 16.04 -26.16
C GLU A 93 -17.44 16.87 -24.93
N PRO A 94 -18.57 17.60 -24.97
CA PRO A 94 -19.09 18.29 -23.79
C PRO A 94 -19.22 17.37 -22.59
N ALA A 95 -18.75 17.83 -21.43
CA ALA A 95 -18.79 17.07 -20.20
C ALA A 95 -20.23 16.71 -19.80
N ARG A 96 -20.45 15.43 -19.56
CA ARG A 96 -21.72 14.88 -19.08
C ARG A 96 -21.79 14.98 -17.55
N PRO A 97 -22.99 14.96 -16.93
CA PRO A 97 -23.14 15.09 -15.48
C PRO A 97 -22.31 14.06 -14.71
N GLN A 98 -21.86 14.46 -13.52
CA GLN A 98 -21.13 13.58 -12.62
C GLN A 98 -22.04 12.47 -12.08
N CYS A 99 -21.60 11.23 -12.19
CA CYS A 99 -22.23 10.08 -11.55
C CYS A 99 -21.19 8.98 -11.30
N GLU A 100 -21.61 7.84 -10.75
CA GLU A 100 -20.77 6.65 -10.72
C GLU A 100 -20.68 6.05 -12.13
N LEU A 101 -19.45 5.94 -12.62
CA LEU A 101 -19.08 5.39 -13.92
C LEU A 101 -18.26 4.12 -13.72
N PHE A 102 -18.43 3.17 -14.64
CA PHE A 102 -17.59 1.98 -14.71
C PHE A 102 -16.58 2.13 -15.84
N ALA A 103 -15.31 2.25 -15.48
CA ALA A 103 -14.19 2.33 -16.41
C ALA A 103 -13.67 0.93 -16.71
N LYS A 104 -13.76 0.51 -17.98
CA LYS A 104 -13.29 -0.77 -18.49
C LYS A 104 -11.88 -0.62 -19.05
N CYS A 105 -10.97 -1.45 -18.58
CA CYS A 105 -9.62 -1.57 -19.12
C CYS A 105 -9.66 -2.20 -20.51
N SER A 106 -8.82 -1.70 -21.41
CA SER A 106 -8.59 -2.33 -22.70
C SER A 106 -8.04 -3.74 -22.53
N ARG A 107 -8.40 -4.64 -23.45
CA ARG A 107 -7.89 -6.02 -23.49
C ARG A 107 -6.50 -6.11 -24.11
N GLU A 108 -6.04 -5.05 -24.76
CA GLU A 108 -4.69 -4.98 -25.32
C GLU A 108 -3.65 -4.99 -24.20
N THR A 109 -2.54 -5.69 -24.40
CA THR A 109 -1.45 -5.71 -23.43
C THR A 109 -0.83 -4.32 -23.34
N ASN A 110 -0.97 -3.67 -22.19
CA ASN A 110 -0.38 -2.37 -21.89
C ASN A 110 0.19 -2.37 -20.48
N GLU A 111 1.42 -1.88 -20.31
CA GLU A 111 2.10 -1.79 -19.01
C GLU A 111 1.33 -0.96 -17.97
N LEU A 112 0.60 0.07 -18.41
CA LEU A 112 -0.19 0.94 -17.53
C LEU A 112 -1.34 0.17 -16.87
N LEU A 113 -1.85 -0.88 -17.54
CA LEU A 113 -3.01 -1.66 -17.13
C LEU A 113 -2.63 -3.00 -16.46
N GLN A 114 -1.34 -3.32 -16.35
CA GLN A 114 -0.90 -4.58 -15.74
C GLN A 114 -1.36 -4.71 -14.29
N ARG A 115 -1.97 -5.84 -13.94
CA ARG A 115 -2.55 -6.13 -12.60
C ARG A 115 -3.58 -5.11 -12.11
N ILE A 116 -4.21 -4.39 -13.04
CA ILE A 116 -5.43 -3.60 -12.79
C ILE A 116 -6.65 -4.48 -13.07
N GLU A 117 -7.71 -4.31 -12.30
CA GLU A 117 -9.00 -4.99 -12.54
C GLU A 117 -9.54 -4.65 -13.93
N ALA A 118 -10.25 -5.60 -14.55
CA ALA A 118 -10.78 -5.41 -15.90
C ALA A 118 -11.80 -4.26 -16.00
N GLU A 119 -12.48 -3.97 -14.90
CA GLU A 119 -13.43 -2.87 -14.75
C GLU A 119 -13.39 -2.37 -13.30
N PHE A 120 -13.52 -1.05 -13.11
CA PHE A 120 -13.58 -0.44 -11.78
C PHE A 120 -14.51 0.78 -11.76
N ALA A 121 -15.08 1.08 -10.60
CA ALA A 121 -15.96 2.24 -10.41
C ALA A 121 -15.16 3.52 -10.16
N VAL A 122 -15.65 4.64 -10.69
CA VAL A 122 -15.13 5.99 -10.48
C VAL A 122 -16.27 6.99 -10.49
N VAL A 123 -16.25 7.99 -9.60
CA VAL A 123 -17.28 9.05 -9.59
C VAL A 123 -16.75 10.28 -10.30
N GLU A 124 -17.24 10.56 -11.50
CA GLU A 124 -16.69 11.57 -12.40
C GLU A 124 -17.73 12.03 -13.44
N GLY A 125 -17.53 13.20 -14.04
CA GLY A 125 -18.27 13.61 -15.24
C GLY A 125 -17.56 13.13 -16.51
N LEU A 126 -18.28 12.51 -17.46
CA LEU A 126 -17.65 11.98 -18.67
C LEU A 126 -17.58 13.04 -19.77
N ALA A 127 -16.38 13.51 -20.09
CA ALA A 127 -16.07 14.14 -21.37
C ALA A 127 -15.47 13.07 -22.31
N ALA A 128 -16.28 12.47 -23.18
CA ALA A 128 -15.82 11.39 -24.05
C ALA A 128 -14.72 11.89 -25.01
N LEU A 129 -13.68 11.08 -25.22
CA LEU A 129 -12.57 11.42 -26.10
C LEU A 129 -12.85 10.92 -27.52
N GLN A 130 -12.86 11.84 -28.48
CA GLN A 130 -12.88 11.53 -29.91
C GLN A 130 -11.46 11.43 -30.43
N LEU A 131 -11.12 10.28 -31.02
CA LEU A 131 -9.80 10.00 -31.58
C LEU A 131 -9.62 10.72 -32.92
N LEU A 132 -8.53 11.50 -33.06
CA LEU A 132 -8.16 12.16 -34.31
C LEU A 132 -7.16 11.33 -35.13
N HIS A 133 -6.51 10.35 -34.51
CA HIS A 133 -5.52 9.49 -35.15
C HIS A 133 -5.80 8.01 -34.86
N ALA A 134 -5.42 7.15 -35.81
CA ALA A 134 -5.64 5.70 -35.73
C ALA A 134 -4.55 4.96 -34.92
N ASP A 135 -3.42 5.60 -34.63
CA ASP A 135 -2.29 5.05 -33.87
C ASP A 135 -2.46 5.17 -32.34
N LEU A 136 -3.54 5.82 -31.89
CA LEU A 136 -3.87 5.97 -30.48
C LEU A 136 -4.30 4.64 -29.87
N ARG A 137 -3.71 4.32 -28.71
CA ARG A 137 -4.10 3.14 -27.92
C ARG A 137 -5.13 3.55 -26.90
N VAL A 138 -6.33 2.99 -26.97
CA VAL A 138 -7.35 3.23 -25.94
C VAL A 138 -6.99 2.45 -24.70
N LEU A 139 -6.85 3.13 -23.56
CA LEU A 139 -6.55 2.53 -22.27
C LEU A 139 -7.83 2.18 -21.51
N LEU A 140 -8.76 3.14 -21.43
CA LEU A 140 -10.00 3.04 -20.68
C LEU A 140 -11.18 3.42 -21.54
N ARG A 141 -12.27 2.65 -21.42
CA ARG A 141 -13.59 2.99 -21.97
C ARG A 141 -14.59 3.10 -20.84
N VAL A 142 -15.52 4.04 -20.94
CA VAL A 142 -16.66 4.16 -20.03
C VAL A 142 -17.92 3.85 -20.80
N ASN A 143 -18.76 2.97 -20.26
CA ASN A 143 -20.08 2.76 -20.83
C ASN A 143 -21.00 3.92 -20.46
N TRP A 144 -21.53 4.60 -21.46
CA TRP A 144 -22.54 5.63 -21.28
C TRP A 144 -23.71 5.37 -22.23
N ALA A 145 -24.89 5.14 -21.66
CA ALA A 145 -26.09 4.78 -22.43
C ALA A 145 -25.84 3.60 -23.40
N LEU A 146 -25.22 2.52 -22.89
CA LEU A 146 -24.87 1.29 -23.63
C LEU A 146 -23.81 1.45 -24.72
N LYS A 147 -23.16 2.62 -24.83
CA LYS A 147 -22.05 2.86 -25.74
C LYS A 147 -20.74 2.96 -24.96
N ASP A 148 -19.74 2.15 -25.35
CA ASP A 148 -18.40 2.20 -24.74
C ASP A 148 -17.56 3.32 -25.38
N GLU A 149 -17.50 4.46 -24.69
CA GLU A 149 -16.79 5.67 -25.13
C GLU A 149 -15.36 5.70 -24.61
N PRO A 150 -14.35 6.12 -25.40
CA PRO A 150 -12.98 6.30 -24.89
C PRO A 150 -12.93 7.37 -23.78
N ALA A 151 -12.29 7.04 -22.67
CA ALA A 151 -12.11 7.93 -21.51
C ALA A 151 -10.63 8.12 -21.14
N ALA A 152 -9.75 7.22 -21.57
CA ALA A 152 -8.31 7.44 -21.50
C ALA A 152 -7.60 6.80 -22.69
N VAL A 153 -6.59 7.49 -23.23
CA VAL A 153 -5.80 7.05 -24.38
C VAL A 153 -4.31 7.30 -24.15
N GLU A 154 -3.48 6.48 -24.79
CA GLU A 154 -2.04 6.67 -24.89
C GLU A 154 -1.64 6.98 -26.34
N ARG A 155 -0.74 7.96 -26.49
CA ARG A 155 0.02 8.23 -27.72
C ARG A 155 1.51 8.13 -27.42
N ARG A 156 2.28 7.49 -28.30
CA ARG A 156 3.75 7.48 -28.22
C ARG A 156 4.32 8.42 -29.28
N ILE A 157 5.27 9.27 -28.89
CA ILE A 157 5.99 10.18 -29.79
C ILE A 157 7.47 10.07 -29.45
N GLY A 158 8.31 9.73 -30.43
CA GLY A 158 9.71 9.42 -30.20
C GLY A 158 9.88 8.30 -29.17
N VAL A 159 10.64 8.58 -28.11
CA VAL A 159 10.83 7.65 -26.98
C VAL A 159 9.97 7.97 -25.75
N GLY A 160 9.15 9.03 -25.80
CA GLY A 160 8.25 9.40 -24.70
C GLY A 160 6.79 8.98 -24.92
N ARG A 161 5.92 9.47 -24.05
CA ARG A 161 4.48 9.21 -24.13
C ARG A 161 3.62 10.39 -23.72
N ILE A 162 2.40 10.36 -24.23
CA ILE A 162 1.28 11.20 -23.83
C ILE A 162 0.16 10.27 -23.37
N VAL A 163 -0.36 10.48 -22.17
CA VAL A 163 -1.62 9.89 -21.73
C VAL A 163 -2.62 11.00 -21.54
N THR A 164 -3.76 10.89 -22.23
CA THR A 164 -4.88 11.82 -22.06
C THR A 164 -6.03 11.07 -21.40
N SER A 165 -6.53 11.57 -20.28
CA SER A 165 -7.68 11.02 -19.57
C SER A 165 -8.72 12.09 -19.30
N SER A 166 -9.98 11.79 -19.58
CA SER A 166 -11.12 12.58 -19.10
C SER A 166 -11.58 12.16 -17.70
N LEU A 167 -10.88 11.20 -17.08
CA LEU A 167 -11.12 10.78 -15.70
C LEU A 167 -10.05 11.36 -14.77
N GLY A 168 -10.42 11.61 -13.52
CA GLY A 168 -9.49 12.16 -12.52
C GLY A 168 -9.53 13.69 -12.41
N SER A 169 -10.46 14.35 -13.10
CA SER A 169 -10.71 15.79 -12.97
C SER A 169 -11.25 16.17 -11.60
N THR A 170 -11.86 15.24 -10.87
CA THR A 170 -12.32 15.45 -9.49
C THR A 170 -11.36 14.85 -8.47
N SER A 171 -11.30 15.43 -7.27
CA SER A 171 -10.52 14.85 -6.17
C SER A 171 -11.01 13.45 -5.81
N GLN A 172 -12.32 13.20 -5.90
CA GLN A 172 -12.93 11.89 -5.62
C GLN A 172 -12.49 10.82 -6.63
N ALA A 173 -12.43 11.15 -7.92
CA ALA A 173 -11.97 10.21 -8.94
C ALA A 173 -10.50 9.80 -8.73
N LEU A 174 -9.64 10.74 -8.30
CA LEU A 174 -8.24 10.43 -7.98
C LEU A 174 -8.07 9.48 -6.79
N LEU A 175 -9.10 9.29 -5.96
CA LEU A 175 -9.10 8.31 -4.87
C LEU A 175 -9.36 6.89 -5.35
N ALA A 176 -9.85 6.69 -6.58
CA ALA A 176 -10.05 5.36 -7.14
C ALA A 176 -8.68 4.69 -7.33
N PRO A 177 -8.37 3.57 -6.62
CA PRO A 177 -7.02 3.02 -6.60
C PRO A 177 -6.50 2.60 -7.98
N ALA A 178 -7.37 2.01 -8.79
CA ALA A 178 -7.06 1.59 -10.15
C ALA A 178 -6.72 2.79 -11.06
N LEU A 179 -7.54 3.84 -11.05
CA LEU A 179 -7.26 5.06 -11.83
C LEU A 179 -5.97 5.72 -11.35
N GLY A 180 -5.79 5.88 -10.05
CA GLY A 180 -4.56 6.45 -9.48
C GLY A 180 -3.31 5.67 -9.88
N ALA A 181 -3.37 4.34 -9.92
CA ALA A 181 -2.25 3.51 -10.37
C ALA A 181 -1.93 3.74 -11.86
N ILE A 182 -2.95 3.76 -12.72
CA ILE A 182 -2.79 4.03 -14.15
C ILE A 182 -2.15 5.42 -14.38
N LEU A 183 -2.68 6.45 -13.71
CA LEU A 183 -2.18 7.82 -13.84
C LEU A 183 -0.75 7.96 -13.31
N ARG A 184 -0.39 7.30 -12.20
CA ARG A 184 0.99 7.30 -11.68
C ARG A 184 1.97 6.64 -12.64
N ARG A 185 1.58 5.51 -13.25
CA ARG A 185 2.41 4.83 -14.27
C ARG A 185 2.56 5.67 -15.54
N ALA A 186 1.54 6.46 -15.89
CA ALA A 186 1.57 7.36 -17.04
C ALA A 186 2.59 8.50 -16.88
N LEU A 187 3.03 8.81 -15.66
CA LEU A 187 4.06 9.82 -15.36
C LEU A 187 5.49 9.30 -15.55
N ARG A 188 5.65 8.10 -16.09
CA ARG A 188 6.94 7.47 -16.34
C ARG A 188 7.14 7.26 -17.84
N PRO A 189 8.40 7.30 -18.31
CA PRO A 189 8.72 6.90 -19.68
C PRO A 189 8.16 5.49 -19.98
N PRO A 190 7.83 5.20 -21.25
CA PRO A 190 7.39 3.86 -21.65
C PRO A 190 8.39 2.78 -21.26
N LEU A 191 7.91 1.67 -20.71
CA LEU A 191 8.72 0.48 -20.57
C LEU A 191 8.83 -0.21 -21.94
N ALA A 192 9.93 -0.92 -22.16
CA ALA A 192 10.01 -1.82 -23.30
C ALA A 192 8.97 -2.94 -23.12
N ASP A 193 8.22 -3.29 -24.16
CA ASP A 193 7.13 -4.27 -24.09
C ASP A 193 7.58 -5.65 -23.54
N ALA A 194 8.88 -5.98 -23.65
CA ALA A 194 9.49 -7.18 -23.06
C ALA A 194 9.63 -7.13 -21.52
N ALA A 195 9.83 -5.95 -20.93
CA ALA A 195 9.95 -5.78 -19.48
C ALA A 195 8.61 -6.07 -18.77
N ALA A 196 7.49 -5.76 -19.43
CA ALA A 196 6.13 -6.02 -18.92
C ALA A 196 5.77 -7.52 -18.83
N ARG A 197 6.56 -8.42 -19.45
CA ARG A 197 6.38 -9.87 -19.40
C ARG A 197 7.40 -10.58 -18.52
N ARG A 198 8.34 -9.85 -17.91
CA ARG A 198 9.38 -10.44 -17.07
C ARG A 198 8.75 -10.98 -15.79
N THR A 199 9.27 -12.12 -15.34
CA THR A 199 8.90 -12.74 -14.07
C THR A 199 10.09 -12.62 -13.12
N ILE A 200 9.81 -12.37 -11.84
CA ILE A 200 10.83 -12.36 -10.78
C ILE A 200 10.85 -13.73 -10.12
N THR A 201 11.97 -14.44 -10.28
CA THR A 201 12.21 -15.72 -9.60
C THR A 201 12.43 -15.49 -8.12
N THR A 202 11.57 -16.11 -7.32
CA THR A 202 11.44 -15.87 -5.89
C THR A 202 11.71 -17.14 -5.10
N ALA A 203 12.43 -17.01 -4.00
CA ALA A 203 12.63 -18.07 -3.04
C ALA A 203 11.99 -17.74 -1.69
N ILE A 204 11.65 -18.77 -0.92
CA ILE A 204 11.17 -18.63 0.46
C ILE A 204 12.23 -19.18 1.41
N VAL A 205 12.60 -18.43 2.45
CA VAL A 205 13.43 -18.88 3.56
C VAL A 205 12.56 -19.06 4.80
N GLY A 206 12.43 -20.29 5.29
CA GLY A 206 11.50 -20.68 6.34
C GLY A 206 10.14 -21.05 5.76
N TYR A 207 9.90 -22.35 5.56
CA TYR A 207 8.59 -22.81 5.08
C TYR A 207 7.58 -22.92 6.22
N GLY A 208 8.08 -23.21 7.43
CA GLY A 208 7.25 -23.43 8.61
C GLY A 208 6.53 -24.79 8.59
N PRO A 209 5.66 -25.07 9.59
CA PRO A 209 4.81 -26.25 9.56
C PRO A 209 3.82 -26.20 8.38
N ALA A 210 3.22 -27.34 8.03
CA ALA A 210 2.24 -27.42 6.94
C ALA A 210 1.11 -26.38 7.12
N GLY A 211 0.85 -25.60 6.08
CA GLY A 211 -0.12 -24.49 6.12
C GLY A 211 0.35 -23.21 6.83
N GLY A 212 1.62 -23.13 7.23
CA GLY A 212 2.22 -21.95 7.85
C GLY A 212 2.53 -20.83 6.85
N MET A 213 3.29 -19.82 7.30
CA MET A 213 3.57 -18.62 6.50
C MET A 213 4.30 -18.90 5.19
N GLY A 214 5.18 -19.92 5.14
CA GLY A 214 5.82 -20.32 3.88
C GLY A 214 4.82 -20.79 2.81
N PHE A 215 3.79 -21.53 3.21
CA PHE A 215 2.71 -21.93 2.29
C PHE A 215 1.88 -20.73 1.82
N VAL A 216 1.54 -19.80 2.74
CA VAL A 216 0.78 -18.58 2.41
C VAL A 216 1.54 -17.71 1.40
N HIS A 217 2.83 -17.50 1.64
CA HIS A 217 3.70 -16.77 0.72
C HIS A 217 3.91 -17.50 -0.60
N GLY A 218 4.14 -18.81 -0.59
CA GLY A 218 4.25 -19.62 -1.80
C GLY A 218 3.00 -19.52 -2.67
N SER A 219 1.82 -19.57 -2.04
CA SER A 219 0.53 -19.38 -2.70
C SER A 219 0.37 -17.98 -3.26
N GLY A 220 0.79 -16.95 -2.52
CA GLY A 220 0.75 -15.56 -2.96
C GLY A 220 1.67 -15.29 -4.15
N ILE A 221 2.88 -15.83 -4.12
CA ILE A 221 3.85 -15.77 -5.22
C ILE A 221 3.28 -16.49 -6.46
N ALA A 222 2.84 -17.74 -6.32
CA ALA A 222 2.33 -18.54 -7.44
C ALA A 222 1.08 -17.95 -8.10
N ARG A 223 0.27 -17.19 -7.35
CA ARG A 223 -0.96 -16.55 -7.85
C ARG A 223 -0.79 -15.09 -8.27
N THR A 224 0.41 -14.53 -8.16
CA THR A 224 0.69 -13.15 -8.55
C THR A 224 1.42 -13.12 -9.88
N ALA A 225 0.76 -12.61 -10.92
CA ALA A 225 1.39 -12.42 -12.23
C ALA A 225 2.67 -11.55 -12.11
N GLY A 226 3.78 -12.03 -12.66
CA GLY A 226 5.08 -11.35 -12.57
C GLY A 226 5.99 -11.88 -11.46
N LEU A 227 5.50 -12.79 -10.60
CA LEU A 227 6.33 -13.55 -9.66
C LEU A 227 6.32 -15.04 -10.02
N GLN A 228 7.39 -15.74 -9.69
CA GLN A 228 7.51 -17.18 -9.84
C GLN A 228 8.18 -17.75 -8.59
N LEU A 229 7.56 -18.73 -7.94
CA LEU A 229 8.22 -19.48 -6.88
C LEU A 229 9.19 -20.47 -7.52
N ALA A 230 10.49 -20.30 -7.25
CA ALA A 230 11.55 -21.08 -7.86
C ALA A 230 12.28 -21.96 -6.84
N ALA A 231 12.32 -21.56 -5.57
CA ALA A 231 13.03 -22.29 -4.54
C ALA A 231 12.42 -22.13 -3.13
N VAL A 232 12.76 -23.07 -2.26
CA VAL A 232 12.53 -23.02 -0.82
C VAL A 232 13.82 -23.34 -0.08
N CYS A 233 14.05 -22.67 1.04
CA CYS A 233 15.14 -22.92 1.96
C CYS A 233 14.57 -23.14 3.36
N ASP A 234 14.81 -24.31 3.93
CA ASP A 234 14.45 -24.62 5.31
C ASP A 234 15.44 -25.66 5.86
N LEU A 235 15.79 -25.57 7.14
CA LEU A 235 16.69 -26.53 7.77
C LEU A 235 16.04 -27.93 7.86
N SER A 236 14.71 -27.99 7.99
CA SER A 236 13.97 -29.25 8.12
C SER A 236 13.71 -29.91 6.78
N ASP A 237 14.14 -31.17 6.64
CA ASP A 237 13.89 -31.97 5.45
C ASP A 237 12.40 -32.19 5.17
N SER A 238 11.61 -32.45 6.22
CA SER A 238 10.17 -32.63 6.09
C SER A 238 9.46 -31.36 5.59
N ARG A 239 9.97 -30.18 5.92
CA ARG A 239 9.40 -28.90 5.46
C ARG A 239 9.75 -28.61 4.01
N ARG A 240 10.98 -28.93 3.59
CA ARG A 240 11.35 -28.87 2.17
C ARG A 240 10.53 -29.85 1.34
N ALA A 241 10.36 -31.08 1.83
CA ALA A 241 9.53 -32.09 1.16
C ALA A 241 8.06 -31.64 1.04
N ALA A 242 7.50 -31.04 2.10
CA ALA A 242 6.15 -30.46 2.06
C ALA A 242 6.04 -29.34 1.01
N ALA A 243 7.00 -28.42 0.97
CA ALA A 243 7.03 -27.34 -0.02
C ALA A 243 7.11 -27.86 -1.46
N SER A 244 7.92 -28.90 -1.72
CA SER A 244 7.99 -29.54 -3.05
C SER A 244 6.70 -30.25 -3.43
N ALA A 245 5.92 -30.76 -2.46
CA ALA A 245 4.62 -31.35 -2.70
C ALA A 245 3.56 -30.28 -3.00
N ASP A 246 3.55 -29.18 -2.24
CA ASP A 246 2.62 -28.06 -2.43
C ASP A 246 2.91 -27.28 -3.73
N PHE A 247 4.19 -27.16 -4.09
CA PHE A 247 4.67 -26.43 -5.27
C PHE A 247 5.64 -27.30 -6.09
N PRO A 248 5.14 -28.16 -6.98
CA PRO A 248 5.98 -29.04 -7.79
C PRO A 248 6.97 -28.26 -8.67
N GLY A 249 8.22 -28.71 -8.69
CA GLY A 249 9.28 -28.16 -9.55
C GLY A 249 10.16 -27.08 -8.93
N ILE A 250 9.94 -26.71 -7.67
CA ILE A 250 10.83 -25.78 -6.94
C ILE A 250 12.11 -26.49 -6.47
N ALA A 251 13.22 -25.76 -6.43
CA ALA A 251 14.47 -26.24 -5.83
C ALA A 251 14.41 -26.19 -4.29
N GLY A 252 15.04 -27.17 -3.63
CA GLY A 252 15.18 -27.20 -2.17
C GLY A 252 16.62 -26.89 -1.75
N HIS A 253 16.79 -25.90 -0.88
CA HIS A 253 18.07 -25.53 -0.27
C HIS A 253 18.03 -25.82 1.23
N ILE A 254 19.15 -26.26 1.80
CA ILE A 254 19.24 -26.52 3.24
C ILE A 254 19.62 -25.26 3.99
N ASN A 255 20.65 -24.56 3.52
CA ASN A 255 21.22 -23.39 4.18
C ASN A 255 21.06 -22.13 3.33
N ALA A 256 21.06 -20.99 4.01
CA ALA A 256 20.84 -19.68 3.39
C ALA A 256 22.01 -19.29 2.47
N GLU A 257 23.24 -19.75 2.77
CA GLU A 257 24.43 -19.47 1.97
C GLU A 257 24.31 -20.04 0.55
N ASP A 258 23.80 -21.26 0.41
CA ASP A 258 23.62 -21.91 -0.88
C ASP A 258 22.51 -21.24 -1.69
N LEU A 259 21.43 -20.82 -1.03
CA LEU A 259 20.37 -20.03 -1.68
C LEU A 259 20.91 -18.66 -2.14
N ALA A 260 21.70 -17.99 -1.31
CA ALA A 260 22.28 -16.69 -1.63
C ALA A 260 23.17 -16.75 -2.89
N ARG A 261 23.89 -17.86 -3.09
CA ARG A 261 24.75 -18.07 -4.27
C ARG A 261 24.00 -18.49 -5.52
N ASP A 262 22.73 -18.86 -5.44
CA ASP A 262 21.97 -19.31 -6.61
C ASP A 262 21.69 -18.13 -7.55
N PRO A 263 22.30 -18.08 -8.76
CA PRO A 263 22.11 -16.96 -9.68
C PRO A 263 20.71 -16.92 -10.29
N ALA A 264 19.94 -18.01 -10.20
CA ALA A 264 18.58 -18.08 -10.71
C ALA A 264 17.56 -17.37 -9.82
N ILE A 265 17.89 -17.06 -8.56
CA ILE A 265 16.99 -16.38 -7.61
C ILE A 265 17.23 -14.86 -7.63
N GLN A 266 16.16 -14.08 -7.72
CA GLN A 266 16.20 -12.61 -7.74
C GLN A 266 15.62 -11.97 -6.48
N LEU A 267 14.58 -12.60 -5.90
CA LEU A 267 13.88 -12.14 -4.70
C LEU A 267 13.88 -13.25 -3.65
N VAL A 268 14.12 -12.90 -2.39
CA VAL A 268 14.00 -13.82 -1.26
C VAL A 268 12.94 -13.29 -0.29
N LEU A 269 12.00 -14.16 0.08
CA LEU A 269 11.01 -13.91 1.11
C LEU A 269 11.37 -14.67 2.38
N ILE A 270 11.64 -13.95 3.46
CA ILE A 270 12.04 -14.52 4.76
C ILE A 270 10.81 -14.64 5.65
N ALA A 271 10.47 -15.86 6.08
CA ALA A 271 9.35 -16.19 6.97
C ALA A 271 9.81 -17.08 8.14
N THR A 272 10.99 -16.79 8.68
CA THR A 272 11.57 -17.45 9.85
C THR A 272 11.08 -16.80 11.15
N PRO A 273 11.51 -17.27 12.35
CA PRO A 273 11.29 -16.50 13.57
C PRO A 273 12.02 -15.13 13.55
N PRO A 274 11.54 -14.11 14.28
CA PRO A 274 12.04 -12.73 14.17
C PRO A 274 13.53 -12.55 14.47
N VAL A 275 14.07 -13.32 15.43
CA VAL A 275 15.49 -13.25 15.82
C VAL A 275 16.47 -13.50 14.66
N SER A 276 16.07 -14.24 13.62
CA SER A 276 16.92 -14.52 12.46
C SER A 276 16.71 -13.56 11.28
N HIS A 277 15.70 -12.69 11.32
CA HIS A 277 15.34 -11.84 10.17
C HIS A 277 16.47 -10.93 9.73
N ALA A 278 17.06 -10.16 10.66
CA ALA A 278 18.08 -9.18 10.31
C ALA A 278 19.33 -9.82 9.70
N GLY A 279 19.79 -10.94 10.25
CA GLY A 279 20.95 -11.67 9.72
C GLY A 279 20.68 -12.23 8.32
N LEU A 280 19.55 -12.91 8.13
CA LEU A 280 19.17 -13.49 6.83
C LEU A 280 18.94 -12.40 5.78
N ALA A 281 18.23 -11.32 6.14
CA ALA A 281 17.95 -10.22 5.22
C ALA A 281 19.24 -9.54 4.75
N LEU A 282 20.17 -9.28 5.67
CA LEU A 282 21.47 -8.69 5.33
C LEU A 282 22.26 -9.61 4.39
N GLN A 283 22.33 -10.90 4.70
CA GLN A 283 23.00 -11.90 3.86
C GLN A 283 22.44 -11.94 2.43
N MET A 284 21.12 -11.88 2.27
CA MET A 284 20.49 -11.87 0.94
C MET A 284 20.73 -10.57 0.17
N LEU A 285 20.66 -9.42 0.85
CA LEU A 285 20.96 -8.12 0.24
C LEU A 285 22.42 -8.03 -0.23
N GLU A 286 23.37 -8.50 0.58
CA GLU A 286 24.80 -8.55 0.24
C GLU A 286 25.08 -9.51 -0.92
N ALA A 287 24.25 -10.54 -1.10
CA ALA A 287 24.31 -11.46 -2.23
C ALA A 287 23.62 -10.93 -3.51
N GLY A 288 23.16 -9.68 -3.52
CA GLY A 288 22.53 -9.07 -4.69
C GLY A 288 21.06 -9.43 -4.88
N LYS A 289 20.36 -9.90 -3.84
CA LYS A 289 18.95 -10.31 -3.91
C LYS A 289 18.02 -9.23 -3.36
N HIS A 290 16.88 -9.02 -4.01
CA HIS A 290 15.78 -8.28 -3.39
C HIS A 290 15.28 -9.05 -2.16
N VAL A 291 14.81 -8.35 -1.12
CA VAL A 291 14.32 -8.98 0.11
C VAL A 291 12.92 -8.50 0.47
N ALA A 292 12.04 -9.47 0.71
CA ALA A 292 10.81 -9.32 1.45
C ALA A 292 10.96 -10.08 2.78
N CYS A 293 10.47 -9.53 3.89
CA CYS A 293 10.61 -10.16 5.20
C CYS A 293 9.28 -10.16 5.96
N GLU A 294 9.01 -11.21 6.71
CA GLU A 294 7.94 -11.22 7.70
C GLU A 294 8.16 -10.16 8.79
N LYS A 295 7.07 -9.77 9.43
CA LYS A 295 7.07 -8.86 10.57
C LYS A 295 7.48 -9.60 11.86
N PRO A 296 8.06 -8.89 12.85
CA PRO A 296 8.75 -7.61 12.69
C PRO A 296 10.05 -7.78 11.89
N LEU A 297 10.52 -6.70 11.23
CA LEU A 297 11.75 -6.73 10.42
C LEU A 297 12.98 -7.19 11.24
N CYS A 298 13.08 -6.68 12.46
CA CYS A 298 14.20 -6.86 13.38
C CYS A 298 13.76 -6.42 14.78
N LEU A 299 14.64 -6.54 15.76
CA LEU A 299 14.32 -6.23 17.16
C LEU A 299 14.88 -4.88 17.62
N THR A 300 15.80 -4.29 16.86
CA THR A 300 16.41 -2.99 17.19
C THR A 300 16.36 -2.00 16.04
N THR A 301 16.34 -0.71 16.36
CA THR A 301 16.38 0.35 15.33
C THR A 301 17.69 0.30 14.55
N ALA A 302 18.80 -0.02 15.22
CA ALA A 302 20.12 -0.12 14.59
C ALA A 302 20.21 -1.26 13.55
N GLU A 303 19.49 -2.35 13.74
CA GLU A 303 19.36 -3.40 12.72
C GLU A 303 18.57 -2.90 11.51
N ALA A 304 17.44 -2.23 11.73
CA ALA A 304 16.65 -1.66 10.64
C ALA A 304 17.48 -0.68 9.80
N ASP A 305 18.26 0.19 10.47
CA ASP A 305 19.16 1.14 9.81
C ASP A 305 20.22 0.46 8.95
N ARG A 306 20.85 -0.61 9.46
CA ARG A 306 21.81 -1.41 8.69
C ARG A 306 21.19 -2.06 7.46
N LEU A 307 19.98 -2.61 7.59
CA LEU A 307 19.27 -3.24 6.47
C LEU A 307 18.87 -2.22 5.39
N ILE A 308 18.35 -1.05 5.80
CA ILE A 308 18.02 0.04 4.88
C ILE A 308 19.28 0.52 4.14
N ALA A 309 20.38 0.71 4.86
CA ALA A 309 21.65 1.12 4.27
C ALA A 309 22.16 0.09 3.25
N ALA A 310 22.13 -1.20 3.60
CA ALA A 310 22.54 -2.29 2.70
C ALA A 310 21.66 -2.37 1.44
N ALA A 311 20.35 -2.26 1.58
CA ALA A 311 19.42 -2.26 0.44
C ALA A 311 19.69 -1.07 -0.50
N ARG A 312 19.86 0.14 0.06
CA ARG A 312 20.19 1.35 -0.71
C ARG A 312 21.54 1.24 -1.41
N ALA A 313 22.58 0.78 -0.71
CA ALA A 313 23.93 0.65 -1.25
C ALA A 313 24.00 -0.29 -2.46
N ASN A 314 23.17 -1.35 -2.47
CA ASN A 314 23.10 -2.32 -3.54
C ASN A 314 22.02 -2.01 -4.60
N GLY A 315 21.24 -0.93 -4.44
CA GLY A 315 20.12 -0.62 -5.33
C GLY A 315 19.02 -1.70 -5.32
N LEU A 316 18.83 -2.36 -4.19
CA LEU A 316 17.89 -3.47 -4.02
C LEU A 316 16.64 -3.05 -3.25
N MET A 317 15.58 -3.84 -3.43
CA MET A 317 14.31 -3.66 -2.74
C MET A 317 14.41 -4.34 -1.37
N LEU A 318 13.99 -3.62 -0.33
CA LEU A 318 13.70 -4.18 0.98
C LEU A 318 12.27 -3.80 1.35
N THR A 319 11.42 -4.78 1.60
CA THR A 319 10.04 -4.56 2.07
C THR A 319 9.64 -5.60 3.11
N ILE A 320 8.56 -5.32 3.84
CA ILE A 320 8.13 -6.11 4.99
C ILE A 320 6.66 -6.45 4.82
N ASN A 321 6.30 -7.68 5.16
CA ASN A 321 4.93 -8.15 5.11
C ASN A 321 4.09 -7.58 6.26
N GLN A 322 3.82 -6.27 6.20
CA GLN A 322 2.76 -5.65 7.00
C GLN A 322 1.39 -5.96 6.36
N ASN A 323 1.06 -7.25 6.25
CA ASN A 323 -0.14 -7.78 5.60
C ASN A 323 -1.44 -7.12 6.07
N ARG A 324 -1.49 -6.70 7.34
CA ARG A 324 -2.65 -6.02 7.93
C ARG A 324 -2.91 -4.62 7.37
N ARG A 325 -2.00 -4.01 6.59
CA ARG A 325 -2.32 -2.81 5.80
C ARG A 325 -3.40 -3.06 4.74
N TRP A 326 -3.65 -4.32 4.38
CA TRP A 326 -4.69 -4.73 3.45
C TRP A 326 -5.95 -5.27 4.14
N ASP A 327 -6.05 -5.18 5.47
CA ASP A 327 -7.25 -5.59 6.20
C ASP A 327 -8.45 -4.74 5.73
N PRO A 328 -9.57 -5.36 5.32
CA PRO A 328 -10.75 -4.65 4.78
C PRO A 328 -11.31 -3.54 5.66
N ASP A 329 -11.33 -3.76 6.98
CA ASP A 329 -11.78 -2.78 7.97
C ASP A 329 -10.76 -1.65 8.13
N TYR A 330 -9.46 -1.96 8.18
CA TYR A 330 -8.42 -0.93 8.21
C TYR A 330 -8.42 -0.05 6.95
N LEU A 331 -8.59 -0.64 5.77
CA LEU A 331 -8.73 0.13 4.52
C LEU A 331 -9.96 1.04 4.53
N ALA A 332 -11.05 0.64 5.19
CA ALA A 332 -12.23 1.49 5.38
C ALA A 332 -11.96 2.63 6.37
N VAL A 333 -11.19 2.37 7.43
CA VAL A 333 -10.68 3.41 8.34
C VAL A 333 -9.80 4.41 7.57
N GLN A 334 -8.81 3.94 6.81
CA GLN A 334 -7.94 4.80 6.00
C GLN A 334 -8.75 5.66 5.02
N ARG A 335 -9.76 5.08 4.37
CA ARG A 335 -10.66 5.84 3.49
C ARG A 335 -11.40 6.93 4.26
N ALA A 336 -11.98 6.63 5.41
CA ALA A 336 -12.71 7.61 6.22
C ALA A 336 -11.82 8.78 6.68
N VAL A 337 -10.57 8.48 7.04
CA VAL A 337 -9.55 9.49 7.36
C VAL A 337 -9.22 10.34 6.14
N HIS A 338 -8.90 9.70 5.01
CA HIS A 338 -8.48 10.41 3.79
C HIS A 338 -9.59 11.27 3.18
N THR A 339 -10.86 10.87 3.33
CA THR A 339 -12.01 11.67 2.89
C THR A 339 -12.42 12.73 3.92
N GLY A 340 -11.67 12.91 5.02
CA GLY A 340 -11.90 13.95 6.01
C GLY A 340 -13.13 13.73 6.89
N LEU A 341 -13.71 12.52 6.94
CA LEU A 341 -14.91 12.24 7.74
C LEU A 341 -14.68 12.45 9.24
N LEU A 342 -13.44 12.27 9.69
CA LEU A 342 -13.02 12.44 11.07
C LEU A 342 -12.38 13.81 11.34
N GLY A 343 -12.18 14.65 10.33
CA GLY A 343 -11.38 15.88 10.47
C GLY A 343 -9.94 15.57 10.88
N ASP A 344 -9.35 16.43 11.70
CA ASP A 344 -7.98 16.27 12.21
C ASP A 344 -7.97 15.25 13.36
N ILE A 345 -7.25 14.15 13.17
CA ILE A 345 -7.15 13.07 14.16
C ILE A 345 -6.17 13.49 15.27
N PHE A 346 -6.60 13.32 16.53
CA PHE A 346 -5.78 13.62 17.69
C PHE A 346 -5.64 12.48 18.69
N ASN A 347 -6.50 11.45 18.62
CA ASN A 347 -6.41 10.27 19.48
C ASN A 347 -6.68 8.98 18.68
N VAL A 348 -5.81 7.98 18.84
CA VAL A 348 -5.96 6.64 18.28
C VAL A 348 -5.71 5.60 19.36
N GLU A 349 -6.74 4.85 19.74
CA GLU A 349 -6.61 3.66 20.57
C GLU A 349 -6.79 2.39 19.73
N THR A 350 -5.93 1.42 20.00
CA THR A 350 -5.99 0.09 19.40
C THR A 350 -5.87 -0.99 20.46
N PHE A 351 -6.61 -2.07 20.28
CA PHE A 351 -6.57 -3.21 21.19
C PHE A 351 -6.60 -4.51 20.41
N VAL A 352 -5.81 -5.46 20.86
CA VAL A 352 -5.89 -6.87 20.47
C VAL A 352 -5.74 -7.73 21.71
N GLY A 353 -6.57 -8.75 21.83
CA GLY A 353 -6.52 -9.60 22.99
C GLY A 353 -7.80 -10.34 23.28
N SER A 354 -7.66 -11.41 24.05
CA SER A 354 -8.74 -12.22 24.59
C SER A 354 -8.35 -12.66 26.01
N PHE A 355 -9.11 -13.58 26.59
CA PHE A 355 -8.68 -14.30 27.79
C PHE A 355 -8.38 -15.75 27.39
N GLU A 356 -7.25 -15.94 26.74
CA GLU A 356 -6.82 -17.24 26.24
C GLU A 356 -5.33 -17.44 26.52
N HIS A 357 -4.94 -18.70 26.71
CA HIS A 357 -3.54 -19.04 26.91
C HIS A 357 -2.76 -18.76 25.62
N PRO A 358 -1.62 -18.05 25.67
CA PRO A 358 -0.76 -17.84 24.50
C PRO A 358 -0.32 -19.15 23.86
N CYS A 359 -0.02 -19.14 22.56
CA CYS A 359 0.36 -20.38 21.87
C CYS A 359 1.64 -21.00 22.46
N ARG A 360 1.77 -22.34 22.45
CA ARG A 360 2.96 -23.04 22.99
C ARG A 360 4.07 -23.15 21.93
N TYR A 361 4.46 -22.03 21.35
CA TYR A 361 5.49 -21.95 20.30
C TYR A 361 6.38 -20.72 20.48
N TRP A 362 7.29 -20.46 19.53
CA TRP A 362 8.29 -19.39 19.65
C TRP A 362 7.70 -17.99 19.87
N HIS A 363 6.45 -17.73 19.45
CA HIS A 363 5.78 -16.44 19.70
C HIS A 363 5.76 -16.11 21.20
N SER A 364 5.61 -17.12 22.05
CA SER A 364 5.52 -16.99 23.50
C SER A 364 6.88 -16.94 24.22
N ASP A 365 7.98 -16.99 23.45
CA ASP A 365 9.33 -16.78 23.94
C ASP A 365 9.82 -15.37 23.58
N ALA A 366 9.89 -14.48 24.58
CA ALA A 366 10.29 -13.09 24.41
C ALA A 366 11.70 -12.91 23.82
N GLN A 367 12.61 -13.87 24.01
CA GLN A 367 13.95 -13.79 23.42
C GLN A 367 13.93 -14.03 21.91
N VAL A 368 12.93 -14.77 21.42
CA VAL A 368 12.78 -15.10 19.99
C VAL A 368 11.83 -14.14 19.28
N SER A 369 10.71 -13.80 19.93
CA SER A 369 9.65 -12.96 19.35
C SER A 369 9.90 -11.45 19.49
N GLY A 370 10.75 -11.04 20.44
CA GLY A 370 10.87 -9.65 20.89
C GLY A 370 9.90 -9.27 22.01
N GLY A 371 9.02 -10.19 22.44
CA GLY A 371 8.04 -9.95 23.48
C GLY A 371 6.65 -9.58 22.95
N ALA A 372 5.70 -9.37 23.87
CA ALA A 372 4.30 -9.10 23.54
C ALA A 372 4.11 -7.80 22.73
N ALA A 373 4.99 -6.81 22.90
CA ALA A 373 4.97 -5.60 22.08
C ALA A 373 5.24 -5.92 20.61
N PHE A 374 6.23 -6.75 20.31
CA PHE A 374 6.69 -6.96 18.94
C PHE A 374 5.73 -7.80 18.11
N ASP A 375 5.15 -8.85 18.68
CA ASP A 375 4.33 -9.78 17.90
C ASP A 375 3.09 -9.10 17.30
N TRP A 376 2.24 -8.53 18.16
CA TRP A 376 1.02 -7.86 17.70
C TRP A 376 1.21 -6.36 17.49
N GLY A 377 2.06 -5.71 18.29
CA GLY A 377 2.27 -4.26 18.18
C GLY A 377 2.90 -3.87 16.85
N SER A 378 3.69 -4.73 16.19
CA SER A 378 4.22 -4.41 14.86
C SER A 378 3.13 -4.17 13.82
N HIS A 379 1.91 -4.68 14.01
CA HIS A 379 0.77 -4.39 13.15
C HIS A 379 0.00 -3.15 13.58
N TYR A 380 -0.36 -3.08 14.86
CA TYR A 380 -1.27 -2.02 15.33
C TYR A 380 -0.55 -0.67 15.47
N ILE A 381 0.73 -0.66 15.86
CA ILE A 381 1.56 0.55 15.85
C ILE A 381 1.83 0.99 14.40
N ASP A 382 1.98 0.05 13.46
CA ASP A 382 2.07 0.36 12.03
C ASP A 382 0.81 1.05 11.50
N TRP A 383 -0.37 0.57 11.90
CA TRP A 383 -1.62 1.27 11.64
C TRP A 383 -1.66 2.67 12.27
N THR A 384 -1.29 2.79 13.54
CA THR A 384 -1.27 4.08 14.25
C THR A 384 -0.37 5.10 13.55
N LEU A 385 0.86 4.74 13.19
CA LEU A 385 1.80 5.66 12.54
C LEU A 385 1.37 6.04 11.11
N GLN A 386 0.55 5.22 10.46
CA GLN A 386 -0.08 5.57 9.18
C GLN A 386 -1.27 6.52 9.35
N LEU A 387 -2.01 6.43 10.45
CA LEU A 387 -3.15 7.32 10.74
C LEU A 387 -2.71 8.64 11.38
N LEU A 388 -1.60 8.63 12.12
CA LEU A 388 -0.96 9.78 12.73
C LEU A 388 0.46 9.94 12.14
N PRO A 389 0.60 10.60 10.99
CA PRO A 389 1.90 10.77 10.36
C PRO A 389 2.90 11.49 11.27
N GLY A 390 4.17 11.07 11.16
CA GLY A 390 5.28 11.54 11.97
C GLY A 390 5.62 10.58 13.11
N LEU A 391 6.89 10.55 13.52
CA LEU A 391 7.31 9.77 14.68
C LEU A 391 6.81 10.47 15.96
N PRO A 392 6.27 9.75 16.96
CA PRO A 392 5.94 10.36 18.24
C PRO A 392 7.20 10.91 18.91
N GLN A 393 7.06 12.01 19.65
CA GLN A 393 8.14 12.61 20.43
C GLN A 393 8.55 11.71 21.60
N ALA A 394 7.59 10.98 22.18
CA ALA A 394 7.86 10.13 23.33
C ALA A 394 6.95 8.90 23.40
N VAL A 395 7.46 7.84 24.03
CA VAL A 395 6.77 6.56 24.24
C VAL A 395 6.87 6.17 25.70
N SER A 396 5.77 5.70 26.29
CA SER A 396 5.79 5.00 27.58
C SER A 396 5.03 3.69 27.48
N ALA A 397 5.45 2.68 28.22
CA ALA A 397 4.83 1.37 28.21
C ALA A 397 4.90 0.68 29.57
N LEU A 398 3.83 -0.07 29.88
CA LEU A 398 3.72 -0.92 31.06
C LEU A 398 3.38 -2.34 30.63
N ALA A 399 4.10 -3.30 31.19
CA ALA A 399 3.90 -4.73 30.95
C ALA A 399 3.45 -5.44 32.24
N HIS A 400 2.56 -6.42 32.10
CA HIS A 400 2.07 -7.23 33.20
C HIS A 400 2.26 -8.71 32.93
N LYS A 401 2.81 -9.42 33.93
CA LYS A 401 2.88 -10.88 33.99
C LYS A 401 2.14 -11.35 35.24
N ARG A 402 0.99 -12.02 35.08
CA ARG A 402 0.00 -12.26 36.15
C ARG A 402 -0.60 -13.68 36.14
N VAL A 403 -0.88 -14.23 34.96
CA VAL A 403 -1.61 -15.49 34.76
C VAL A 403 -0.68 -16.56 34.14
N TRP A 404 -0.15 -16.34 32.94
CA TRP A 404 0.49 -17.38 32.12
C TRP A 404 1.98 -17.59 32.45
N ARG A 405 2.29 -18.18 33.61
CA ARG A 405 3.68 -18.25 34.12
C ARG A 405 4.60 -19.25 33.40
N ASP A 406 4.07 -20.11 32.53
CA ASP A 406 4.84 -21.08 31.75
C ASP A 406 5.46 -20.49 30.46
N VAL A 407 5.10 -19.27 30.08
CA VAL A 407 5.66 -18.53 28.95
C VAL A 407 6.37 -17.25 29.39
N THR A 408 7.29 -16.71 28.58
CA THR A 408 8.14 -15.56 28.98
C THR A 408 7.58 -14.20 28.58
N ASN A 409 6.73 -14.12 27.55
CA ASN A 409 6.06 -12.87 27.16
C ASN A 409 5.22 -12.28 28.30
N ALA A 410 5.03 -10.95 28.31
CA ALA A 410 4.02 -10.33 29.17
C ALA A 410 2.61 -10.80 28.78
N ASP A 411 1.74 -11.00 29.76
CA ASP A 411 0.33 -11.33 29.51
C ASP A 411 -0.46 -10.10 29.02
N GLN A 412 0.03 -8.90 29.35
CA GLN A 412 -0.50 -7.65 28.82
C GLN A 412 0.62 -6.64 28.66
N ILE A 413 0.59 -5.88 27.57
CA ILE A 413 1.39 -4.66 27.39
C ILE A 413 0.49 -3.52 26.96
N ARG A 414 0.75 -2.33 27.50
CA ARG A 414 0.13 -1.07 27.13
C ARG A 414 1.22 -0.11 26.70
N VAL A 415 1.14 0.40 25.48
CA VAL A 415 2.08 1.36 24.90
C VAL A 415 1.33 2.66 24.62
N ARG A 416 1.88 3.79 25.08
CA ARG A 416 1.37 5.14 24.84
C ARG A 416 2.39 5.92 24.03
N MET A 417 1.91 6.62 23.02
CA MET A 417 2.68 7.43 22.08
C MET A 417 2.19 8.87 22.15
N LEU A 418 3.12 9.82 22.24
CA LEU A 418 2.82 11.26 22.37
C LEU A 418 3.56 12.03 21.28
N TRP A 419 2.84 12.87 20.53
CA TRP A 419 3.42 13.80 19.57
C TRP A 419 3.60 15.18 20.19
N SER A 420 4.55 15.95 19.66
CA SER A 420 4.87 17.30 20.14
C SER A 420 3.73 18.31 19.94
N ASP A 421 2.80 18.01 19.03
CA ASP A 421 1.62 18.84 18.72
C ASP A 421 0.38 18.46 19.55
N GLY A 422 0.53 17.55 20.52
CA GLY A 422 -0.52 17.14 21.44
C GLY A 422 -1.38 15.97 20.95
N ARG A 423 -1.13 15.43 19.75
CA ARG A 423 -1.74 14.15 19.33
C ARG A 423 -1.22 13.00 20.18
N GLU A 424 -2.06 12.01 20.44
CA GLU A 424 -1.72 10.84 21.23
C GLU A 424 -2.26 9.54 20.65
N ALA A 425 -1.68 8.42 21.06
CA ALA A 425 -2.19 7.10 20.74
C ALA A 425 -1.86 6.06 21.82
N GLU A 426 -2.70 5.03 21.92
CA GLU A 426 -2.52 3.90 22.81
C GLU A 426 -2.67 2.57 22.06
N PHE A 427 -1.75 1.65 22.28
CA PHE A 427 -1.84 0.26 21.86
C PHE A 427 -1.87 -0.65 23.09
N ILE A 428 -2.79 -1.61 23.10
CA ILE A 428 -2.87 -2.64 24.13
C ILE A 428 -2.91 -4.02 23.48
N ALA A 429 -1.98 -4.90 23.88
CA ALA A 429 -2.10 -6.34 23.68
C ALA A 429 -2.39 -7.02 25.02
N SER A 430 -3.38 -7.92 25.12
CA SER A 430 -3.72 -8.60 26.36
C SER A 430 -4.28 -10.01 26.16
N ASP A 431 -3.62 -11.00 26.74
CA ASP A 431 -4.07 -12.40 26.80
C ASP A 431 -4.90 -12.70 28.07
N VAL A 432 -5.28 -11.64 28.81
CA VAL A 432 -6.05 -11.71 30.06
C VAL A 432 -7.25 -10.75 30.04
N ALA A 433 -7.78 -10.45 28.85
CA ALA A 433 -8.91 -9.57 28.62
C ALA A 433 -10.16 -10.35 28.19
N ALA A 434 -10.97 -10.76 29.18
CA ALA A 434 -12.20 -11.55 28.91
C ALA A 434 -13.30 -10.72 28.25
N VAL A 435 -13.28 -9.40 28.47
CA VAL A 435 -14.12 -8.43 27.76
C VAL A 435 -13.19 -7.56 26.92
N PRO A 436 -13.19 -7.71 25.59
CA PRO A 436 -12.27 -6.99 24.73
C PRO A 436 -12.66 -5.51 24.64
N LYS A 437 -11.65 -4.64 24.54
CA LYS A 437 -11.85 -3.26 24.07
C LYS A 437 -12.19 -3.27 22.56
N PRO A 438 -12.71 -2.16 22.01
CA PRO A 438 -12.79 -1.99 20.56
C PRO A 438 -11.43 -2.23 19.87
N LYS A 439 -11.42 -2.87 18.69
CA LYS A 439 -10.23 -3.03 17.83
C LYS A 439 -9.63 -1.68 17.46
N PHE A 440 -10.50 -0.71 17.17
CA PHE A 440 -10.16 0.68 16.88
C PHE A 440 -11.04 1.61 17.71
N TYR A 441 -10.47 2.68 18.23
CA TYR A 441 -11.21 3.85 18.71
C TYR A 441 -10.44 5.10 18.32
N ILE A 442 -10.96 5.85 17.37
CA ILE A 442 -10.25 6.94 16.69
C ILE A 442 -11.08 8.21 16.84
N GLN A 443 -10.47 9.27 17.35
CA GLN A 443 -11.11 10.56 17.51
C GLN A 443 -10.41 11.60 16.65
N GLY A 444 -11.23 12.39 15.95
CA GLY A 444 -10.78 13.60 15.31
C GLY A 444 -11.80 14.73 15.49
N THR A 445 -11.45 15.92 15.00
CA THR A 445 -12.27 17.13 15.16
C THR A 445 -13.65 17.03 14.50
N GLY A 446 -13.83 16.11 13.55
CA GLY A 446 -15.08 15.89 12.82
C GLY A 446 -15.94 14.71 13.30
N GLY A 447 -15.45 13.88 14.23
CA GLY A 447 -16.19 12.72 14.73
C GLY A 447 -15.32 11.66 15.41
N THR A 448 -15.97 10.55 15.79
CA THR A 448 -15.32 9.36 16.39
C THR A 448 -15.64 8.13 15.55
N LEU A 449 -14.64 7.30 15.29
CA LEU A 449 -14.81 5.98 14.67
C LEU A 449 -14.45 4.89 15.69
N ALA A 450 -15.34 3.92 15.88
CA ALA A 450 -15.11 2.74 16.69
C ALA A 450 -15.22 1.46 15.86
N GLY A 451 -14.27 0.54 16.03
CA GLY A 451 -14.26 -0.77 15.40
C GLY A 451 -14.47 -1.88 16.41
N HIS A 452 -15.56 -2.64 16.31
CA HIS A 452 -15.87 -3.72 17.24
C HIS A 452 -15.57 -5.09 16.62
N TYR A 453 -14.86 -5.94 17.38
CA TYR A 453 -14.60 -7.32 17.00
C TYR A 453 -15.89 -8.10 16.71
N ARG A 454 -15.81 -9.01 15.75
CA ARG A 454 -16.86 -9.96 15.44
C ARG A 454 -16.36 -11.37 15.74
N PRO A 455 -17.19 -12.24 16.35
CA PRO A 455 -16.90 -13.67 16.36
C PRO A 455 -16.79 -14.16 14.91
N LEU A 456 -15.75 -14.93 14.60
CA LEU A 456 -15.64 -15.59 13.30
C LEU A 456 -15.81 -17.10 13.50
N LEU A 457 -16.76 -17.68 12.77
CA LEU A 457 -16.97 -19.12 12.69
C LEU A 457 -16.87 -19.51 11.22
N PHE A 458 -15.83 -20.27 10.87
CA PHE A 458 -15.75 -20.95 9.59
C PHE A 458 -16.41 -22.30 9.71
N GLU A 459 -17.44 -22.54 8.91
CA GLU A 459 -18.11 -23.83 8.82
C GLU A 459 -17.86 -24.42 7.44
N ARG A 460 -17.42 -25.67 7.39
CA ARG A 460 -17.25 -26.41 6.13
C ARG A 460 -17.81 -27.81 6.31
N LEU A 461 -18.51 -28.31 5.30
CA LEU A 461 -18.80 -29.73 5.19
C LEU A 461 -17.70 -30.39 4.36
N ASP A 462 -16.92 -31.25 4.98
CA ASP A 462 -15.95 -32.11 4.31
C ASP A 462 -16.57 -33.50 4.11
N ALA A 463 -16.40 -34.07 2.92
CA ALA A 463 -17.02 -35.34 2.56
C ALA A 463 -16.48 -36.54 3.36
N ALA A 464 -15.25 -36.44 3.90
CA ALA A 464 -14.60 -37.50 4.66
C ALA A 464 -14.70 -37.27 6.18
N THR A 465 -14.61 -36.02 6.64
CA THR A 465 -14.58 -35.69 8.08
C THR A 465 -15.90 -35.10 8.61
N GLY A 466 -16.87 -34.80 7.75
CA GLY A 466 -18.18 -34.28 8.12
C GLY A 466 -18.18 -32.77 8.33
N TYR A 467 -19.05 -32.27 9.22
CA TYR A 467 -19.10 -30.85 9.56
C TYR A 467 -17.86 -30.47 10.37
N GLU A 468 -17.07 -29.53 9.83
CA GLU A 468 -15.93 -28.92 10.48
C GLU A 468 -16.26 -27.46 10.79
N ALA A 469 -16.18 -27.10 12.07
CA ALA A 469 -16.19 -25.70 12.51
C ALA A 469 -14.78 -25.30 12.96
N LYS A 470 -14.24 -24.23 12.38
CA LYS A 470 -13.00 -23.59 12.84
C LYS A 470 -13.32 -22.18 13.30
N GLN A 471 -12.93 -21.87 14.53
CA GLN A 471 -12.89 -20.50 15.02
C GLN A 471 -11.45 -20.00 14.90
N PRO A 472 -11.10 -19.24 13.85
CA PRO A 472 -9.79 -18.62 13.78
C PRO A 472 -9.69 -17.54 14.85
N HIS A 473 -8.47 -17.04 15.04
CA HIS A 473 -8.23 -15.91 15.93
C HIS A 473 -9.16 -14.74 15.57
N PHE A 474 -9.85 -14.17 16.55
CA PHE A 474 -10.89 -13.14 16.35
C PHE A 474 -10.37 -11.89 15.63
N ALA A 475 -9.06 -11.63 15.67
CA ALA A 475 -8.41 -10.55 14.93
C ALA A 475 -8.39 -10.74 13.40
N GLU A 476 -8.69 -11.93 12.89
CA GLU A 476 -8.80 -12.21 11.46
C GLU A 476 -10.12 -11.72 10.84
N ALA A 477 -11.13 -11.42 11.67
CA ALA A 477 -12.40 -10.88 11.20
C ALA A 477 -12.33 -9.37 10.96
N PRO A 478 -12.90 -8.86 9.85
CA PRO A 478 -13.15 -7.43 9.71
C PRO A 478 -14.09 -6.95 10.82
N ALA A 479 -13.69 -5.87 11.51
CA ALA A 479 -14.49 -5.27 12.56
C ALA A 479 -15.78 -4.61 12.02
N THR A 480 -16.79 -4.51 12.88
CA THR A 480 -17.91 -3.59 12.65
C THR A 480 -17.43 -2.17 12.88
N LEU A 481 -17.44 -1.32 11.85
CA LEU A 481 -17.06 0.08 11.98
C LEU A 481 -18.28 0.97 12.18
N LEU A 482 -18.28 1.75 13.25
CA LEU A 482 -19.28 2.76 13.58
C LEU A 482 -18.62 4.14 13.54
N LEU A 483 -19.13 5.03 12.71
CA LEU A 483 -18.74 6.44 12.66
C LEU A 483 -19.83 7.27 13.34
N ALA A 484 -19.48 8.01 14.39
CA ALA A 484 -20.37 8.93 15.09
C ALA A 484 -19.90 10.37 14.87
N ARG A 485 -20.79 11.26 14.44
CA ARG A 485 -20.50 12.67 14.15
C ARG A 485 -21.55 13.57 14.77
N TYR A 486 -21.17 14.78 15.16
CA TYR A 486 -22.14 15.78 15.59
C TYR A 486 -22.60 16.61 14.39
N GLU A 487 -23.90 16.59 14.12
CA GLU A 487 -24.54 17.41 13.11
C GLU A 487 -25.37 18.51 13.79
N SER A 488 -25.03 19.76 13.48
CA SER A 488 -25.70 20.92 14.05
C SER A 488 -27.21 20.87 13.82
N GLY A 489 -27.99 20.89 14.89
CA GLY A 489 -29.45 20.79 14.85
C GLY A 489 -30.01 19.36 14.89
N TYR A 490 -29.17 18.33 14.70
CA TYR A 490 -29.58 16.91 14.68
C TYR A 490 -28.94 16.07 15.79
N GLY A 491 -27.88 16.57 16.45
CA GLY A 491 -27.21 15.84 17.52
C GLY A 491 -26.17 14.86 16.97
N ILE A 492 -25.97 13.74 17.65
CA ILE A 492 -25.03 12.71 17.19
C ILE A 492 -25.73 11.85 16.12
N THR A 493 -25.14 11.80 14.93
CA THR A 493 -25.52 10.87 13.86
C THR A 493 -24.52 9.72 13.82
N GLU A 494 -25.05 8.51 13.64
CA GLU A 494 -24.26 7.28 13.56
C GLU A 494 -24.38 6.66 12.18
N THR A 495 -23.26 6.29 11.59
CA THR A 495 -23.18 5.64 10.28
C THR A 495 -22.29 4.41 10.39
N GLN A 496 -22.82 3.26 9.98
CA GLN A 496 -22.01 2.06 9.85
C GLN A 496 -21.19 2.13 8.56
N LEU A 497 -19.86 2.00 8.67
CA LEU A 497 -18.98 1.97 7.51
C LEU A 497 -18.76 0.51 7.08
N PRO A 498 -19.06 0.16 5.82
CA PRO A 498 -18.75 -1.18 5.33
C PRO A 498 -17.23 -1.35 5.17
N PRO A 499 -16.68 -2.56 5.45
CA PRO A 499 -15.30 -2.87 5.12
C PRO A 499 -15.08 -2.76 3.61
N GLN A 500 -13.85 -2.42 3.20
CA GLN A 500 -13.49 -2.37 1.79
C GLN A 500 -13.45 -3.79 1.17
N PRO A 501 -13.56 -3.93 -0.16
CA PRO A 501 -13.35 -5.22 -0.80
C PRO A 501 -11.98 -5.83 -0.44
N GLN A 502 -11.94 -7.15 -0.25
CA GLN A 502 -10.69 -7.85 0.03
C GLN A 502 -9.70 -7.69 -1.12
N GLN A 503 -8.43 -7.49 -0.78
CA GLN A 503 -7.33 -7.43 -1.74
C GLN A 503 -6.40 -8.63 -1.57
N PRO A 504 -6.78 -9.83 -2.09
CA PRO A 504 -5.99 -11.02 -1.89
C PRO A 504 -4.58 -10.83 -2.44
N PHE A 505 -3.58 -11.19 -1.62
CA PHE A 505 -2.16 -11.07 -1.94
C PHE A 505 -1.71 -9.65 -2.37
N GLY A 506 -2.36 -8.61 -1.86
CA GLY A 506 -2.01 -7.21 -2.14
C GLY A 506 -0.52 -6.88 -1.94
N PHE A 507 0.12 -7.49 -0.93
CA PHE A 507 1.57 -7.39 -0.69
C PHE A 507 2.41 -7.91 -1.86
N HIS A 508 2.15 -9.15 -2.31
CA HIS A 508 2.87 -9.77 -3.42
C HIS A 508 2.63 -9.01 -4.74
N ARG A 509 1.39 -8.55 -4.97
CA ARG A 509 1.07 -7.70 -6.11
C ARG A 509 1.88 -6.40 -6.10
N ASN A 510 1.98 -5.74 -4.95
CA ASN A 510 2.77 -4.52 -4.82
C ASN A 510 4.27 -4.76 -5.04
N ILE A 511 4.82 -5.89 -4.60
CA ILE A 511 6.21 -6.28 -4.93
C ILE A 511 6.40 -6.41 -6.44
N ALA A 512 5.50 -7.12 -7.13
CA ALA A 512 5.58 -7.29 -8.58
C ALA A 512 5.44 -5.95 -9.32
N ASP A 513 4.51 -5.10 -8.88
CA ASP A 513 4.32 -3.75 -9.42
C ASP A 513 5.55 -2.86 -9.21
N HIS A 514 6.19 -2.93 -8.04
CA HIS A 514 7.41 -2.20 -7.74
C HIS A 514 8.57 -2.65 -8.63
N LEU A 515 8.87 -3.94 -8.64
CA LEU A 515 10.05 -4.49 -9.34
C LEU A 515 9.91 -4.48 -10.88
N LEU A 516 8.69 -4.54 -11.41
CA LEU A 516 8.45 -4.66 -12.86
C LEU A 516 7.92 -3.38 -13.49
N LEU A 517 7.17 -2.55 -12.75
CA LEU A 517 6.53 -1.35 -13.27
C LEU A 517 7.03 -0.06 -12.60
N GLY A 518 7.86 -0.17 -11.55
CA GLY A 518 8.40 0.95 -10.78
C GLY A 518 7.42 1.55 -9.79
N ASP A 519 6.28 0.90 -9.49
CA ASP A 519 5.31 1.42 -8.53
C ASP A 519 5.94 1.57 -7.14
N GLU A 520 5.43 2.50 -6.33
CA GLU A 520 5.98 2.67 -4.98
C GLU A 520 5.61 1.49 -4.07
N LEU A 521 6.50 1.20 -3.12
CA LEU A 521 6.21 0.24 -2.07
C LEU A 521 5.09 0.77 -1.18
N ALA A 522 4.05 -0.05 -1.00
CA ALA A 522 3.01 0.19 -0.01
C ALA A 522 3.55 0.08 1.42
N VAL A 523 4.63 -0.70 1.61
CA VAL A 523 5.37 -0.83 2.87
C VAL A 523 6.84 -0.49 2.61
N THR A 524 7.22 0.75 2.93
CA THR A 524 8.61 1.19 2.82
C THR A 524 9.40 0.74 4.06
N PRO A 525 10.68 0.41 3.92
CA PRO A 525 11.49 -0.01 5.07
C PRO A 525 11.67 1.14 6.09
N GLU A 526 11.63 2.40 5.64
CA GLU A 526 11.65 3.57 6.53
C GLU A 526 10.39 3.66 7.38
N SER A 527 9.21 3.35 6.82
CA SER A 527 7.97 3.34 7.59
C SER A 527 8.01 2.26 8.69
N VAL A 528 8.60 1.10 8.37
CA VAL A 528 8.75 0.00 9.34
C VAL A 528 9.83 0.29 10.37
N ARG A 529 10.92 0.97 10.00
CA ARG A 529 11.94 1.44 10.94
C ARG A 529 11.33 2.34 12.02
N SER A 530 10.39 3.22 11.68
CA SER A 530 9.65 4.02 12.67
C SER A 530 8.84 3.15 13.63
N VAL A 531 8.21 2.09 13.13
CA VAL A 531 7.50 1.10 13.97
C VAL A 531 8.48 0.40 14.91
N ILE A 532 9.62 -0.07 14.40
CA ILE A 532 10.67 -0.70 15.23
C ILE A 532 11.16 0.26 16.31
N ARG A 533 11.33 1.55 16.01
CA ARG A 533 11.76 2.55 17.00
C ARG A 533 10.76 2.71 18.15
N VAL A 534 9.47 2.70 17.84
CA VAL A 534 8.41 2.75 18.88
C VAL A 534 8.41 1.46 19.70
N LEU A 535 8.52 0.30 19.06
CA LEU A 535 8.56 -1.00 19.75
C LEU A 535 9.76 -1.14 20.68
N GLU A 536 10.96 -0.78 20.20
CA GLU A 536 12.20 -0.77 20.99
C GLU A 536 12.06 0.15 22.21
N ALA A 537 11.57 1.38 22.02
CA ALA A 537 11.33 2.32 23.11
C ALA A 537 10.25 1.85 24.10
N ALA A 538 9.23 1.13 23.63
CA ALA A 538 8.22 0.53 24.49
C ALA A 538 8.83 -0.54 25.41
N GLU A 539 9.70 -1.41 24.88
CA GLU A 539 10.42 -2.41 25.69
C GLU A 539 11.40 -1.75 26.68
N GLU A 540 12.12 -0.70 26.27
CA GLU A 540 12.96 0.11 27.16
C GLU A 540 12.14 0.70 28.31
N SER A 541 11.02 1.35 27.99
CA SER A 541 10.10 1.91 28.99
C SER A 541 9.57 0.84 29.95
N ALA A 542 9.11 -0.30 29.43
CA ALA A 542 8.51 -1.35 30.23
C ALA A 542 9.51 -1.92 31.24
N LYS A 543 10.76 -2.13 30.82
CA LYS A 543 11.86 -2.56 31.70
C LYS A 543 12.23 -1.51 32.75
N ALA A 544 12.09 -0.22 32.40
CA ALA A 544 12.32 0.90 33.30
C ALA A 544 11.10 1.25 34.19
N GLY A 545 10.07 0.41 34.23
CA GLY A 545 8.90 0.62 35.10
C GLY A 545 7.91 1.69 34.59
N GLY A 546 7.85 1.90 33.27
CA GLY A 546 6.92 2.85 32.64
C GLY A 546 7.47 4.26 32.44
N GLN A 547 8.80 4.44 32.50
CA GLN A 547 9.41 5.74 32.24
C GLN A 547 9.20 6.19 30.80
N LEU A 548 9.00 7.50 30.63
CA LEU A 548 8.84 8.10 29.32
C LEU A 548 10.18 8.09 28.56
N ILE A 549 10.23 7.44 27.40
CA ILE A 549 11.38 7.37 26.51
C ILE A 549 11.20 8.40 25.39
N SER A 550 12.12 9.34 25.26
CA SER A 550 12.12 10.31 24.16
C SER A 550 12.67 9.67 22.89
N LEU A 551 12.02 9.96 21.75
CA LEU A 551 12.44 9.52 20.42
C LEU A 551 13.17 10.63 19.64
N GLU A 552 13.31 11.82 20.21
CA GLU A 552 14.12 12.92 19.64
C GLU A 552 15.61 12.62 19.84
N LYS A 553 16.20 11.81 18.96
CA LYS A 553 17.66 11.68 18.79
C LYS A 553 18.02 11.46 17.33
#